data_AF-A0AA96QNJ1-F1
#
_entry.id   AF-A0AA96QNJ1-F1
#
_cell.length_a   1.000
_cell.length_b   1.000
_cell.length_c   1.000
_cell.angle_alpha   90.00
_cell.angle_beta   90.00
_cell.angle_gamma   90.00
#
_symmetry.space_group_name_H-M   'P 1'
#
loop_
_entity.id
_entity.type
_entity.pdbx_description
1 polymer ?
#
loop_
_entity_poly.entity_id
_entity_poly.type
_entity_poly.pdbx_seq_one_letter_code
_entity_poly.pdbx_strand_id
1 'polypeptide(L)'
;MAGATPVGPRRSDIAESTGPTPMPERMGELLEALPARDDPGGKTSGYWVDRTGRVRGPVQSGRGELRERATEELRRLGLAPARGTLTVADHVEVQVAVQVRQADGADATLAVNNRPCDFGPLSCDRVVPRVLRPGQSLTVYWPEGVKTYTGRER
;
A
#
# COMPACT_ATOMS: atom_id res chain seq x y z
N MET A 1 21.98 -54.59 41.42
CA MET A 1 21.16 -54.81 40.21
C MET A 1 20.64 -53.46 39.74
N ALA A 2 20.51 -53.32 38.42
CA ALA A 2 20.58 -52.08 37.65
C ALA A 2 19.58 -50.97 38.02
N GLY A 3 20.02 -49.72 37.87
CA GLY A 3 19.16 -48.54 37.88
C GLY A 3 19.89 -47.31 37.35
N ALA A 4 19.45 -46.83 36.18
CA ALA A 4 19.42 -45.44 35.70
C ALA A 4 19.78 -45.34 34.20
N THR A 5 18.73 -45.23 33.41
CA THR A 5 18.68 -44.90 31.98
C THR A 5 19.23 -43.49 31.70
N PRO A 6 19.96 -43.24 30.59
CA PRO A 6 20.35 -41.89 30.22
C PRO A 6 19.17 -41.12 29.61
N VAL A 7 18.91 -39.90 30.10
CA VAL A 7 17.96 -38.96 29.50
C VAL A 7 18.65 -38.26 28.33
N GLY A 8 18.27 -38.60 27.10
CA GLY A 8 18.67 -37.84 25.91
C GLY A 8 17.88 -36.52 25.84
N PRO A 9 18.44 -35.44 25.27
CA PRO A 9 17.73 -34.18 25.14
C PRO A 9 16.50 -34.36 24.27
N ARG A 10 15.35 -33.87 24.78
CA ARG A 10 14.09 -33.83 24.04
C ARG A 10 14.29 -32.93 22.82
N ARG A 11 14.03 -33.49 21.64
CA ARG A 11 13.80 -32.71 20.42
C ARG A 11 12.49 -31.94 20.61
N SER A 12 12.62 -30.79 21.23
CA SER A 12 11.56 -29.83 21.43
C SER A 12 11.60 -28.84 20.26
N ASP A 13 10.51 -28.86 19.51
CA ASP A 13 9.92 -27.68 18.87
C ASP A 13 10.61 -27.15 17.61
N ILE A 14 10.53 -27.93 16.53
CA ILE A 14 10.32 -27.34 15.20
C ILE A 14 8.81 -27.18 15.04
N ALA A 15 8.23 -26.22 15.76
CA ALA A 15 6.87 -25.78 15.50
C ALA A 15 6.92 -24.98 14.19
N GLU A 16 6.49 -25.63 13.12
CA GLU A 16 6.09 -25.04 11.85
C GLU A 16 5.21 -23.81 12.14
N SER A 17 5.70 -22.62 11.80
CA SER A 17 5.05 -21.34 12.11
C SER A 17 3.82 -21.14 11.24
N THR A 18 2.66 -21.64 11.67
CA THR A 18 1.34 -21.40 11.05
C THR A 18 0.75 -20.06 11.51
N GLY A 19 1.53 -18.98 11.41
CA GLY A 19 1.06 -17.60 11.61
C GLY A 19 0.82 -16.89 10.28
N PRO A 20 0.00 -15.82 10.23
CA PRO A 20 -0.07 -15.00 9.02
C PRO A 20 1.31 -14.41 8.70
N THR A 21 1.73 -14.48 7.43
CA THR A 21 3.01 -13.90 6.95
C THR A 21 3.16 -12.46 7.44
N PRO A 22 4.31 -12.10 8.05
CA PRO A 22 4.60 -10.72 8.44
C PRO A 22 4.39 -9.74 7.28
N MET A 23 3.86 -8.55 7.57
CA MET A 23 3.52 -7.57 6.52
C MET A 23 4.70 -7.21 5.60
N PRO A 24 5.95 -7.00 6.10
CA PRO A 24 7.08 -6.70 5.22
C PRO A 24 7.41 -7.83 4.24
N GLU A 25 7.40 -9.08 4.71
CA GLU A 25 7.64 -10.26 3.87
C GLU A 25 6.56 -10.38 2.80
N ARG A 26 5.30 -10.23 3.21
CA ARG A 26 4.16 -10.23 2.28
C ARG A 26 4.24 -9.12 1.25
N MET A 27 4.75 -7.93 1.60
CA MET A 27 4.95 -6.84 0.65
C MET A 27 6.11 -7.11 -0.30
N GLY A 28 7.16 -7.79 0.17
CA GLY A 28 8.23 -8.31 -0.69
C GLY A 28 7.67 -9.25 -1.76
N GLU A 29 6.88 -10.24 -1.35
CA GLU A 29 6.24 -11.19 -2.29
C GLU A 29 5.35 -10.46 -3.32
N LEU A 30 4.56 -9.47 -2.89
CA LEU A 30 3.74 -8.68 -3.81
C LEU A 30 4.58 -7.83 -4.77
N LEU A 31 5.70 -7.26 -4.31
CA LEU A 31 6.61 -6.49 -5.17
C LEU A 31 7.27 -7.37 -6.23
N GLU A 32 7.72 -8.57 -5.86
CA GLU A 32 8.32 -9.54 -6.78
C GLU A 32 7.32 -10.03 -7.85
N ALA A 33 6.03 -10.09 -7.51
CA ALA A 33 4.97 -10.45 -8.44
C ALA A 33 4.58 -9.33 -9.42
N LEU A 34 5.05 -8.09 -9.22
CA LEU A 34 4.73 -6.98 -10.11
C LEU A 34 5.61 -7.02 -11.37
N PRO A 35 5.08 -6.57 -12.53
CA PRO A 35 5.88 -6.46 -13.72
C PRO A 35 7.02 -5.44 -13.51
N ALA A 36 8.20 -5.76 -14.05
CA ALA A 36 9.28 -4.80 -14.17
C ALA A 36 8.81 -3.57 -14.95
N ARG A 37 9.31 -2.40 -14.55
CA ARG A 37 9.03 -1.13 -15.22
C ARG A 37 10.26 -0.74 -16.02
N ASP A 38 10.38 -1.28 -17.23
CA ASP A 38 11.55 -1.09 -18.08
C ASP A 38 11.54 0.26 -18.82
N ASP A 39 10.39 0.95 -18.85
CA ASP A 39 10.22 2.26 -19.50
C ASP A 39 9.85 3.36 -18.48
N PRO A 40 10.52 4.52 -18.50
CA PRO A 40 10.20 5.65 -17.60
C PRO A 40 8.73 6.13 -17.70
N GLY A 41 8.09 5.99 -18.86
CA GLY A 41 6.68 6.31 -19.11
C GLY A 41 5.72 5.14 -18.92
N GLY A 42 6.21 3.97 -18.50
CA GLY A 42 5.40 2.79 -18.23
C GLY A 42 4.29 3.03 -17.20
N LYS A 43 3.32 2.12 -17.12
CA LYS A 43 2.28 2.22 -16.09
C LYS A 43 2.80 1.72 -14.74
N THR A 44 2.49 2.44 -13.67
CA THR A 44 2.65 1.93 -12.31
C THR A 44 1.60 0.86 -12.08
N SER A 45 2.00 -0.30 -11.57
CA SER A 45 1.09 -1.38 -11.15
C SER A 45 1.31 -1.67 -9.67
N GLY A 46 0.29 -2.20 -9.01
CA GLY A 46 0.37 -2.49 -7.59
C GLY A 46 -0.71 -3.42 -7.07
N TYR A 47 -0.51 -3.83 -5.83
CA TYR A 47 -1.47 -4.53 -4.98
C TYR A 47 -1.48 -3.86 -3.62
N TRP A 48 -2.61 -3.88 -2.93
CA TRP A 48 -2.68 -3.34 -1.57
C TRP A 48 -3.38 -4.31 -0.63
N VAL A 49 -2.95 -4.29 0.62
CA VAL A 49 -3.53 -5.05 1.71
C VAL A 49 -4.33 -4.10 2.58
N ASP A 50 -5.62 -4.41 2.72
CA ASP A 50 -6.52 -3.66 3.58
C ASP A 50 -6.32 -4.01 5.07
N ARG A 51 -7.03 -3.30 5.94
CA ARG A 51 -7.01 -3.51 7.41
C ARG A 51 -7.33 -4.95 7.83
N THR A 52 -8.07 -5.71 7.02
CA THR A 52 -8.44 -7.09 7.32
C THR A 52 -7.35 -8.08 6.91
N GLY A 53 -6.25 -7.62 6.32
CA GLY A 53 -5.20 -8.46 5.78
C GLY A 53 -5.57 -9.04 4.40
N ARG A 54 -6.61 -8.55 3.74
CA ARG A 54 -7.01 -9.02 2.41
C ARG A 54 -6.25 -8.26 1.33
N VAL A 55 -5.64 -8.98 0.39
CA VAL A 55 -5.03 -8.41 -0.81
C VAL A 55 -6.13 -7.94 -1.76
N ARG A 56 -5.94 -6.75 -2.31
CA ARG A 56 -6.81 -6.04 -3.25
C ARG A 56 -5.97 -5.62 -4.45
N GLY A 57 -6.59 -5.61 -5.63
CA GLY A 57 -5.93 -5.29 -6.89
C GLY A 57 -6.13 -6.39 -7.94
N PRO A 58 -5.37 -6.37 -9.05
CA PRO A 58 -4.31 -5.40 -9.35
C PRO A 58 -4.87 -3.97 -9.51
N VAL A 59 -4.08 -2.98 -9.13
CA VAL A 59 -4.32 -1.56 -9.43
C VAL A 59 -3.27 -1.08 -10.41
N GLN A 60 -3.65 -0.18 -11.32
CA GLN A 60 -2.75 0.32 -12.35
C GLN A 60 -2.98 1.82 -12.57
N SER A 61 -1.90 2.58 -12.73
CA SER A 61 -1.96 4.00 -13.02
C SER A 61 -2.63 4.28 -14.35
N GLY A 62 -3.21 5.46 -14.48
CA GLY A 62 -3.88 5.92 -15.69
C GLY A 62 -5.39 6.02 -15.51
N ARG A 63 -6.09 6.05 -16.64
CA ARG A 63 -7.54 6.27 -16.68
C ARG A 63 -8.31 4.99 -16.35
N GLY A 64 -9.47 5.18 -15.73
CA GLY A 64 -10.40 4.12 -15.34
C GLY A 64 -11.27 4.57 -14.17
N GLU A 65 -12.07 3.63 -13.65
CA GLU A 65 -13.02 3.92 -12.57
C GLU A 65 -12.33 4.46 -11.30
N LEU A 66 -11.20 3.88 -10.90
CA LEU A 66 -10.45 4.36 -9.72
C LEU A 66 -9.96 5.80 -9.88
N ARG A 67 -9.59 6.18 -11.10
CA ARG A 67 -9.17 7.53 -11.45
C ARG A 67 -10.33 8.53 -11.45
N GLU A 68 -11.50 8.10 -11.88
CA GLU A 68 -12.73 8.89 -11.82
C GLU A 68 -13.13 9.16 -10.37
N ARG A 69 -13.17 8.10 -9.54
CA ARG A 69 -13.41 8.20 -8.09
C ARG A 69 -12.38 9.09 -7.41
N ALA A 70 -11.09 8.97 -7.78
CA ALA A 70 -10.04 9.82 -7.25
C ALA A 70 -10.23 11.29 -7.63
N THR A 71 -10.61 11.55 -8.89
CA THR A 71 -10.89 12.91 -9.37
C THR A 71 -12.06 13.54 -8.63
N GLU A 72 -13.16 12.81 -8.47
CA GLU A 72 -14.34 13.28 -7.75
C GLU A 72 -14.01 13.57 -6.29
N GLU A 73 -13.33 12.64 -5.61
CA GLU A 73 -13.00 12.81 -4.20
C GLU A 73 -12.03 13.98 -4.00
N LEU A 74 -11.00 14.14 -4.83
CA LEU A 74 -10.08 15.28 -4.73
C LEU A 74 -10.81 16.63 -4.90
N ARG A 75 -11.79 16.71 -5.80
CA ARG A 75 -12.62 17.90 -5.98
C ARG A 75 -13.53 18.14 -4.78
N ARG A 76 -14.22 17.11 -4.31
CA ARG A 76 -15.08 17.16 -3.12
C ARG A 76 -14.32 17.63 -1.88
N LEU A 77 -13.05 17.24 -1.79
CA LEU A 77 -12.14 17.59 -0.73
C LEU A 77 -11.50 18.98 -0.86
N GLY A 78 -11.74 19.70 -1.97
CA GLY A 78 -11.13 21.00 -2.24
C GLY A 78 -9.63 20.94 -2.56
N LEU A 79 -9.12 19.75 -2.93
CA LEU A 79 -7.71 19.52 -3.26
C LEU A 79 -7.42 19.69 -4.77
N ALA A 80 -8.46 19.81 -5.58
CA ALA A 80 -8.37 20.02 -7.01
C ALA A 80 -9.43 21.02 -7.51
N PRO A 81 -9.17 21.75 -8.60
CA PRO A 81 -10.16 22.61 -9.23
C PRO A 81 -11.38 21.83 -9.71
N ALA A 82 -12.53 22.50 -9.75
CA ALA A 82 -13.80 21.90 -10.19
C ALA A 82 -13.77 21.39 -11.65
N ARG A 83 -12.88 21.91 -12.49
CA ARG A 83 -12.71 21.55 -13.90
C ARG A 83 -11.22 21.42 -14.26
N GLY A 84 -10.94 20.75 -15.37
CA GLY A 84 -9.58 20.52 -15.88
C GLY A 84 -9.02 19.14 -15.58
N THR A 85 -7.89 18.84 -16.20
CA THR A 85 -7.17 17.56 -16.08
C THR A 85 -6.42 17.50 -14.75
N LEU A 86 -6.52 16.36 -14.07
CA LEU A 86 -5.88 16.13 -12.77
C LEU A 86 -4.99 14.88 -12.87
N THR A 87 -3.75 15.07 -13.31
CA THR A 87 -2.80 13.96 -13.56
C THR A 87 -2.47 13.18 -12.30
N VAL A 88 -2.45 13.83 -11.13
CA VAL A 88 -2.25 13.16 -9.85
C VAL A 88 -3.34 12.14 -9.51
N ALA A 89 -4.55 12.27 -10.08
CA ALA A 89 -5.62 11.26 -9.92
C ALA A 89 -5.35 9.98 -10.73
N ASP A 90 -4.43 10.03 -11.69
CA ASP A 90 -4.00 8.86 -12.46
C ASP A 90 -2.99 8.01 -11.66
N HIS A 91 -2.47 8.51 -10.53
CA HIS A 91 -1.45 7.84 -9.72
C HIS A 91 -2.07 6.79 -8.79
N VAL A 92 -1.40 5.63 -8.67
CA VAL A 92 -1.91 4.48 -7.88
C VAL A 92 -2.05 4.83 -6.40
N GLU A 93 -1.11 5.59 -5.84
CA GLU A 93 -1.09 5.96 -4.42
C GLU A 93 -2.32 6.78 -4.05
N VAL A 94 -2.73 7.70 -4.94
CA VAL A 94 -3.90 8.56 -4.74
C VAL A 94 -5.18 7.77 -4.89
N GLN A 95 -5.27 6.90 -5.91
CA GLN A 95 -6.41 6.03 -6.12
C GLN A 95 -6.65 5.13 -4.90
N VAL A 96 -5.58 4.51 -4.38
CA VAL A 96 -5.65 3.66 -3.18
C VAL A 96 -5.97 4.48 -1.94
N ALA A 97 -5.37 5.67 -1.75
CA ALA A 97 -5.70 6.54 -0.62
C ALA A 97 -7.18 6.91 -0.58
N VAL A 98 -7.82 7.11 -1.73
CA VAL A 98 -9.28 7.33 -1.81
C VAL A 98 -10.06 6.07 -1.41
N GLN A 99 -9.63 4.87 -1.82
CA GLN A 99 -10.24 3.63 -1.34
C GLN A 99 -10.12 3.47 0.18
N VAL A 100 -8.95 3.79 0.74
CA VAL A 100 -8.72 3.76 2.20
C VAL A 100 -9.60 4.77 2.93
N ARG A 101 -9.73 6.00 2.39
CA ARG A 101 -10.59 7.04 2.96
C ARG A 101 -12.06 6.62 3.04
N GLN A 102 -12.51 5.84 2.07
CA GLN A 102 -13.89 5.36 1.95
C GLN A 102 -14.14 4.09 2.79
N ALA A 103 -13.09 3.33 3.12
CA ALA A 103 -13.18 2.14 3.93
C ALA A 103 -13.25 2.48 5.44
N ASP A 104 -13.94 1.63 6.19
CA ASP A 104 -13.92 1.67 7.65
C ASP A 104 -12.61 1.06 8.17
N GLY A 105 -11.59 1.89 8.36
CA GLY A 105 -10.31 1.42 8.87
C GLY A 105 -9.24 2.49 8.97
N ALA A 106 -8.31 2.29 9.91
CA ALA A 106 -7.15 3.15 10.09
C ALA A 106 -6.12 2.90 8.97
N ASP A 107 -5.67 1.65 8.79
CA ASP A 107 -4.42 1.41 8.07
C ASP A 107 -4.57 0.52 6.84
N ALA A 108 -3.76 0.79 5.82
CA ALA A 108 -3.56 -0.05 4.65
C ALA A 108 -2.09 -0.04 4.20
N THR A 109 -1.69 -1.07 3.46
CA THR A 109 -0.34 -1.17 2.89
C THR A 109 -0.42 -1.40 1.38
N LEU A 110 0.40 -0.72 0.59
CA LEU A 110 0.42 -0.74 -0.87
C LEU A 110 1.81 -1.13 -1.35
N ALA A 111 1.91 -2.14 -2.22
CA ALA A 111 3.10 -2.45 -2.99
C ALA A 111 2.93 -1.92 -4.42
N VAL A 112 3.90 -1.14 -4.91
CA VAL A 112 3.91 -0.57 -6.27
C VAL A 112 5.27 -0.71 -6.93
N ASN A 113 5.30 -0.86 -8.24
CA ASN A 113 6.54 -0.99 -9.02
C ASN A 113 7.16 0.35 -9.44
N ASN A 114 6.76 1.45 -8.80
CA ASN A 114 7.33 2.77 -9.06
C ASN A 114 7.37 3.60 -7.77
N ARG A 115 8.40 4.42 -7.62
CA ARG A 115 8.54 5.32 -6.48
C ARG A 115 7.42 6.37 -6.48
N PRO A 116 6.76 6.63 -5.34
CA PRO A 116 5.82 7.74 -5.21
C PRO A 116 6.45 9.08 -5.55
N CYS A 117 5.75 9.91 -6.33
CA CYS A 117 6.27 11.22 -6.68
C CYS A 117 6.32 12.15 -5.46
N ASP A 118 7.45 12.83 -5.29
CA ASP A 118 7.79 13.65 -4.12
C ASP A 118 7.92 15.16 -4.42
N PHE A 119 7.94 15.53 -5.70
CA PHE A 119 8.11 16.92 -6.13
C PHE A 119 6.83 17.57 -6.70
N GLY A 120 6.69 18.88 -6.45
CA GLY A 120 5.60 19.70 -6.99
C GLY A 120 4.36 19.78 -6.08
N PRO A 121 3.44 20.72 -6.36
CA PRO A 121 2.27 20.98 -5.52
C PRO A 121 1.24 19.85 -5.50
N LEU A 122 1.22 19.03 -6.56
CA LEU A 122 0.33 17.88 -6.72
C LEU A 122 1.13 16.55 -6.71
N SER A 123 2.19 16.48 -5.90
CA SER A 123 2.90 15.22 -5.64
C SER A 123 2.04 14.28 -4.78
N CYS A 124 2.27 12.98 -4.89
CA CYS A 124 1.68 11.98 -3.99
C CYS A 124 2.02 12.32 -2.53
N ASP A 125 3.25 12.76 -2.27
CA ASP A 125 3.73 13.23 -0.97
C ASP A 125 2.89 14.34 -0.33
N ARG A 126 2.31 15.21 -1.14
CA ARG A 126 1.46 16.33 -0.66
C ARG A 126 -0.01 15.98 -0.67
N VAL A 127 -0.46 15.17 -1.62
CA VAL A 127 -1.88 14.88 -1.83
C VAL A 127 -2.36 13.75 -0.92
N VAL A 128 -1.61 12.64 -0.82
CA VAL A 128 -2.04 11.44 -0.06
C VAL A 128 -2.37 11.76 1.40
N PRO A 129 -1.52 12.48 2.18
CA PRO A 129 -1.85 12.84 3.56
C PRO A 129 -3.12 13.69 3.73
N ARG A 130 -3.54 14.42 2.69
CA ARG A 130 -4.73 15.29 2.70
C ARG A 130 -6.00 14.57 2.23
N VAL A 131 -5.82 13.46 1.52
CA VAL A 131 -6.89 12.53 1.15
C VAL A 131 -7.26 11.66 2.35
N LEU A 132 -6.29 11.08 3.06
CA LEU A 132 -6.56 10.26 4.23
C LEU A 132 -7.29 11.06 5.34
N ARG A 133 -8.17 10.40 6.11
CA ARG A 133 -8.77 11.00 7.31
C ARG A 133 -7.76 10.99 8.47
N PRO A 134 -7.91 11.89 9.46
CA PRO A 134 -7.15 11.78 10.71
C PRO A 134 -7.25 10.37 11.30
N GLY A 135 -6.12 9.83 11.75
CA GLY A 135 -6.03 8.46 12.26
C GLY A 135 -5.95 7.36 11.19
N GLN A 136 -5.99 7.72 9.90
CA GLN A 136 -5.72 6.76 8.83
C GLN A 136 -4.27 6.81 8.37
N SER A 137 -3.73 5.66 7.93
CA SER A 137 -2.42 5.57 7.31
C SER A 137 -2.40 4.71 6.04
N LEU A 138 -1.49 5.05 5.13
CA LEU A 138 -1.14 4.25 3.96
C LEU A 138 0.37 4.07 3.93
N THR A 139 0.84 2.84 4.13
CA THR A 139 2.26 2.49 3.96
C THR A 139 2.50 2.00 2.55
N VAL A 140 3.40 2.64 1.81
CA VAL A 140 3.71 2.32 0.42
C VAL A 140 5.10 1.73 0.33
N TYR A 141 5.21 0.55 -0.26
CA TYR A 141 6.44 -0.15 -0.61
C TYR A 141 6.67 -0.04 -2.12
N TRP A 142 7.90 0.23 -2.51
CA TRP A 142 8.39 0.18 -3.89
C TRP A 142 9.79 -0.46 -3.88
N PRO A 143 10.37 -0.83 -5.04
CA PRO A 143 11.61 -1.64 -5.06
C PRO A 143 12.77 -1.02 -4.26
N GLU A 144 12.88 0.31 -4.25
CA GLU A 144 13.96 1.04 -3.61
C GLU A 144 13.61 1.57 -2.20
N GLY A 145 12.41 1.31 -1.67
CA GLY A 145 12.07 1.82 -0.34
C GLY A 145 10.63 1.66 0.13
N VAL A 146 10.38 2.25 1.30
CA VAL A 146 9.08 2.25 1.97
C VAL A 146 8.79 3.61 2.57
N LYS A 147 7.52 4.02 2.58
CA LYS A 147 7.07 5.26 3.21
C LYS A 147 5.65 5.14 3.74
N THR A 148 5.43 5.65 4.95
CA THR A 148 4.09 5.75 5.54
C THR A 148 3.56 7.17 5.42
N TYR A 149 2.37 7.30 4.83
CA TYR A 149 1.59 8.53 4.85
C TYR A 149 0.54 8.44 5.95
N THR A 150 0.41 9.50 6.74
CA THR A 150 -0.61 9.63 7.78
C THR A 150 -1.57 10.76 7.43
N GLY A 151 -2.86 10.51 7.66
CA GLY A 151 -3.90 11.50 7.44
C GLY A 151 -3.79 12.65 8.43
N ARG A 152 -3.94 13.87 7.92
CA ARG A 152 -3.81 15.11 8.71
C ARG A 152 -5.18 15.70 9.05
N GLU A 153 -5.25 16.39 10.18
CA GLU A 153 -6.36 17.31 10.46
C GLU A 153 -6.36 18.45 9.42
N ARG A 154 -7.56 18.92 9.09
CA ARG A 154 -7.78 19.93 8.05
C ARG A 154 -7.74 21.33 8.60
#